data_AF-A0A1H6E939-F1
#
_entry.id   AF-A0A1H6E939-F1
#
_cell.length_a   1.000
_cell.length_b   1.000
_cell.length_c   1.000
_cell.angle_alpha   90.00
_cell.angle_beta   90.00
_cell.angle_gamma   90.00
#
_symmetry.space_group_name_H-M   'P 1'
#
loop_
_entity.id
_entity.type
_entity.pdbx_description
1 polymer ?
#
loop_
_entity_poly.entity_id
_entity_poly.type
_entity_poly.pdbx_seq_one_letter_code
_entity_poly.pdbx_strand_id
1 'polypeptide(L)'
;MRVWALPLALLALASCVTQSVPRRPEQAMAPIVPARPVVVDPVILARRLASMQAGWPRSRAFDCARLKCVALTFDDGPGEHTLRLLDLLRSRDVRATFFVVGQMVAADKGGHTTRRIVHDGHEIGNHSWSHPALAGLSHEELKHQLKHTENIVRKLTGVRMRVMRPPYGATDHEVAAETRREGLAQILWNVDTLDWRDRVATTVAKRAGEAKPGSIVLLHDIHRSTVDAVPAMLDKLGGKGYTFVTVSELYGKTPAPGRTYTER
;
A
#
# COMPACT_ATOMS: atom_id res chain seq x y z
N MET A 1 -26.36 25.66 81.97
CA MET A 1 -25.90 26.86 82.72
C MET A 1 -25.59 27.94 81.69
N ARG A 2 -26.44 28.97 81.56
CA ARG A 2 -26.18 30.39 81.93
C ARG A 2 -25.00 31.01 81.16
N VAL A 3 -25.16 31.69 80.01
CA VAL A 3 -25.71 33.01 79.60
C VAL A 3 -24.79 34.25 79.88
N TRP A 4 -24.73 35.16 78.88
CA TRP A 4 -24.33 36.61 78.82
C TRP A 4 -22.81 36.92 78.68
N ALA A 5 -22.32 37.93 77.94
CA ALA A 5 -22.88 39.21 77.45
C ALA A 5 -22.11 39.80 76.21
N LEU A 6 -22.81 40.67 75.45
CA LEU A 6 -22.32 41.76 74.55
C LEU A 6 -21.69 42.93 75.39
N PRO A 7 -21.14 44.09 74.86
CA PRO A 7 -21.28 44.73 73.53
C PRO A 7 -20.09 45.62 72.97
N LEU A 8 -20.35 46.28 71.81
CA LEU A 8 -19.88 47.60 71.26
C LEU A 8 -18.39 47.79 70.89
N ALA A 9 -17.97 47.99 69.62
CA ALA A 9 -18.21 49.04 68.60
C ALA A 9 -17.19 50.21 68.63
N LEU A 10 -16.46 50.44 67.52
CA LEU A 10 -15.97 51.75 67.10
C LEU A 10 -15.56 51.76 65.61
N LEU A 11 -16.20 52.64 64.84
CA LEU A 11 -15.87 52.99 63.46
C LEU A 11 -14.64 53.91 63.41
N ALA A 12 -13.75 53.70 62.44
CA ALA A 12 -12.83 54.72 61.95
C ALA A 12 -12.78 54.68 60.41
N LEU A 13 -13.10 55.82 59.79
CA LEU A 13 -13.03 56.07 58.36
C LEU A 13 -11.57 56.29 57.94
N ALA A 14 -11.13 55.62 56.87
CA ALA A 14 -9.87 55.92 56.19
C ALA A 14 -10.14 56.17 54.70
N SER A 15 -9.85 57.40 54.26
CA SER A 15 -9.99 57.87 52.88
C SER A 15 -8.95 57.22 51.96
N CYS A 16 -9.41 56.59 50.88
CA CYS A 16 -8.54 56.10 49.80
C CYS A 16 -8.12 57.25 48.88
N VAL A 17 -6.83 57.53 48.82
CA VAL A 17 -6.19 58.37 47.78
C VAL A 17 -6.00 57.50 46.54
N THR A 18 -6.67 57.86 45.44
CA THR A 18 -6.53 57.22 44.13
C THR A 18 -5.35 57.84 43.38
N GLN A 19 -4.26 57.08 43.21
CA GLN A 19 -3.17 57.47 42.31
C GLN A 19 -3.57 57.14 40.86
N SER A 20 -3.55 58.16 40.00
CA SER A 20 -3.84 58.05 38.56
C SER A 20 -2.61 57.54 37.80
N VAL A 21 -2.74 56.37 37.16
CA VAL A 21 -1.71 55.82 36.26
C VAL A 21 -1.79 56.55 34.90
N PRO A 22 -0.67 57.05 34.34
CA PRO A 22 -0.68 57.71 33.04
C PRO A 22 -0.91 56.71 31.90
N ARG A 23 -1.88 56.99 31.02
CA ARG A 23 -2.15 56.19 29.81
C ARG A 23 -1.07 56.44 28.76
N ARG A 24 -0.48 55.37 28.21
CA ARG A 24 0.38 55.45 27.02
C ARG A 24 -0.45 55.87 25.79
N PRO A 25 0.11 56.65 24.85
CA PRO A 25 -0.57 56.97 23.61
C PRO A 25 -0.77 55.70 22.79
N GLU A 26 -2.00 55.49 22.35
CA GLU A 26 -2.43 54.38 21.51
C GLU A 26 -1.79 54.54 20.12
N GLN A 27 -0.81 53.70 19.81
CA GLN A 27 -0.28 53.60 18.44
C GLN A 27 -1.36 52.94 17.57
N ALA A 28 -1.92 53.72 16.64
CA ALA A 28 -2.87 53.19 15.67
C ALA A 28 -2.21 52.06 14.84
N MET A 29 -2.69 50.83 15.02
CA MET A 29 -2.33 49.72 14.15
C MET A 29 -2.81 50.03 12.73
N ALA A 30 -1.88 50.04 11.77
CA ALA A 30 -2.23 50.13 10.36
C ALA A 30 -3.15 48.95 9.98
N PRO A 31 -4.15 49.16 9.11
CA PRO A 31 -5.07 48.10 8.71
C PRO A 31 -4.29 46.97 8.03
N ILE A 32 -4.46 45.75 8.56
CA ILE A 32 -3.96 44.52 7.93
C ILE A 32 -4.72 44.36 6.63
N VAL A 33 -4.10 44.69 5.50
CA VAL A 33 -4.64 44.37 4.17
C VAL A 33 -4.61 42.85 4.04
N PRO A 34 -5.76 42.17 3.87
CA PRO A 34 -5.75 40.72 3.69
C PRO A 34 -4.97 40.40 2.43
N ALA A 35 -3.92 39.57 2.58
CA ALA A 35 -3.17 39.07 1.45
C ALA A 35 -4.15 38.42 0.46
N ARG A 36 -4.01 38.75 -0.83
CA ARG A 36 -4.83 38.13 -1.89
C ARG A 36 -4.78 36.62 -1.74
N PRO A 37 -5.92 35.90 -1.85
CA PRO A 37 -5.91 34.46 -1.81
C PRO A 37 -5.00 33.95 -2.93
N VAL A 38 -3.96 33.21 -2.56
CA VAL A 38 -3.10 32.55 -3.53
C VAL A 38 -3.93 31.47 -4.18
N VAL A 39 -4.37 31.70 -5.42
CA VAL A 39 -5.05 30.69 -6.23
C VAL A 39 -3.99 29.66 -6.60
N VAL A 40 -3.97 28.55 -5.86
CA VAL A 40 -3.11 27.42 -6.16
C VAL A 40 -3.74 26.65 -7.31
N ASP A 41 -3.05 26.57 -8.44
CA ASP A 41 -3.49 25.74 -9.56
C ASP A 41 -3.60 24.28 -9.07
N PRO A 42 -4.79 23.66 -9.13
CA PRO A 42 -5.00 22.31 -8.62
C PRO A 42 -4.15 21.25 -9.33
N VAL A 43 -3.76 21.47 -10.59
CA VAL A 43 -2.87 20.58 -11.34
C VAL A 43 -1.42 20.71 -10.84
N ILE A 44 -0.96 21.93 -10.57
CA ILE A 44 0.38 22.17 -10.01
C ILE A 44 0.46 21.63 -8.59
N LEU A 45 -0.59 21.85 -7.78
CA LEU A 45 -0.69 21.31 -6.42
C LEU A 45 -0.71 19.78 -6.45
N ALA A 46 -1.50 19.16 -7.32
CA ALA A 46 -1.53 17.70 -7.50
C ALA A 46 -0.17 17.13 -7.92
N ARG A 47 0.54 17.78 -8.86
CA ARG A 47 1.90 17.36 -9.26
C ARG A 47 2.90 17.49 -8.11
N ARG A 48 2.86 18.58 -7.34
CA ARG A 48 3.71 18.76 -6.15
C ARG A 48 3.41 17.70 -5.09
N LEU A 49 2.15 17.46 -4.77
CA LEU A 49 1.75 16.44 -3.81
C LEU A 49 2.15 15.03 -4.27
N ALA A 50 1.99 14.71 -5.55
CA ALA A 50 2.45 13.45 -6.14
C ALA A 50 3.99 13.32 -6.08
N SER A 51 4.74 14.41 -6.26
CA SER A 51 6.20 14.41 -6.12
C SER A 51 6.69 14.36 -4.66
N MET A 52 5.84 14.75 -3.71
CA MET A 52 6.11 14.70 -2.27
C MET A 52 5.70 13.37 -1.61
N GLN A 53 4.90 12.55 -2.31
CA GLN A 53 4.70 11.16 -1.91
C GLN A 53 5.98 10.38 -2.19
N ALA A 54 6.72 10.07 -1.11
CA ALA A 54 7.73 9.02 -1.11
C ALA A 54 7.18 7.82 -1.89
N GLY A 55 7.95 7.32 -2.86
CA GLY A 55 7.50 6.37 -3.88
C GLY A 55 6.64 5.25 -3.30
N TRP A 56 5.62 4.83 -4.06
CA TRP A 56 4.73 3.75 -3.67
C TRP A 56 5.29 2.37 -4.07
N PRO A 57 5.17 1.33 -3.22
CA PRO A 57 4.75 1.40 -1.82
C PRO A 57 5.77 2.18 -1.00
N ARG A 58 5.34 2.86 0.08
CA ARG A 58 6.27 3.41 1.09
C ARG A 58 7.05 2.25 1.68
N SER A 59 8.15 1.91 1.03
CA SER A 59 8.98 0.74 1.35
C SER A 59 9.42 0.88 2.80
N ARG A 60 9.04 -0.11 3.62
CA ARG A 60 9.73 -0.32 4.88
C ARG A 60 11.12 -0.82 4.51
N ALA A 61 12.15 -0.25 5.12
CA ALA A 61 13.51 -0.70 4.87
C ALA A 61 13.72 -2.06 5.55
N PHE A 62 13.68 -3.14 4.77
CA PHE A 62 14.04 -4.48 5.22
C PHE A 62 15.41 -4.85 4.68
N ASP A 63 16.34 -5.21 5.57
CA ASP A 63 17.60 -5.81 5.15
C ASP A 63 17.42 -7.32 4.97
N CYS A 64 16.89 -7.71 3.82
CA CYS A 64 16.70 -9.11 3.46
C CYS A 64 18.02 -9.87 3.23
N ALA A 65 19.21 -9.22 3.30
CA ALA A 65 20.48 -9.94 3.34
C ALA A 65 20.73 -10.55 4.72
N ARG A 66 20.09 -9.99 5.76
CA ARG A 66 20.19 -10.45 7.15
C ARG A 66 18.92 -11.14 7.63
N LEU A 67 17.76 -10.66 7.19
CA LEU A 67 16.46 -11.21 7.53
C LEU A 67 16.09 -12.37 6.59
N LYS A 68 15.38 -13.36 7.13
CA LYS A 68 14.71 -14.38 6.32
C LYS A 68 13.46 -13.78 5.67
N CYS A 69 13.61 -13.07 4.56
CA CYS A 69 12.46 -12.49 3.86
C CYS A 69 11.75 -13.51 2.98
N VAL A 70 10.43 -13.38 2.85
CA VAL A 70 9.60 -14.09 1.87
C VAL A 70 8.54 -13.15 1.31
N ALA A 71 8.33 -13.18 -0.01
CA ALA A 71 7.28 -12.43 -0.67
C ALA A 71 6.09 -13.34 -0.99
N LEU A 72 4.96 -13.11 -0.33
CA LEU A 72 3.69 -13.72 -0.71
C LEU A 72 3.09 -12.91 -1.85
N THR A 73 2.75 -13.58 -2.95
CA THR A 73 2.21 -12.93 -4.15
C THR A 73 0.91 -13.58 -4.58
N PHE A 74 -0.09 -12.77 -4.93
CA PHE A 74 -1.43 -13.21 -5.29
C PHE A 74 -1.80 -12.72 -6.69
N ASP A 75 -2.15 -13.66 -7.56
CA ASP A 75 -2.50 -13.40 -8.96
C ASP A 75 -4.02 -13.42 -9.20
N ASP A 76 -4.41 -12.97 -10.39
CA ASP A 76 -5.76 -12.99 -10.99
C ASP A 76 -6.82 -12.07 -10.39
N GLY A 77 -6.60 -11.55 -9.19
CA GLY A 77 -7.52 -10.64 -8.52
C GLY A 77 -7.63 -9.24 -9.13
N PRO A 78 -8.45 -8.37 -8.53
CA PRO A 78 -9.27 -8.64 -7.34
C PRO A 78 -10.52 -9.48 -7.66
N GLY A 79 -10.84 -10.44 -6.78
CA GLY A 79 -12.03 -11.30 -6.86
C GLY A 79 -12.91 -11.23 -5.60
N GLU A 80 -13.86 -12.17 -5.49
CA GLU A 80 -14.82 -12.23 -4.38
C GLU A 80 -14.18 -12.48 -3.00
N HIS A 81 -13.01 -13.13 -2.96
CA HIS A 81 -12.34 -13.49 -1.71
C HIS A 81 -11.23 -12.51 -1.29
N THR A 82 -10.84 -11.58 -2.17
CA THR A 82 -9.72 -10.66 -1.93
C THR A 82 -9.94 -9.80 -0.69
N LEU A 83 -11.15 -9.29 -0.43
CA LEU A 83 -11.41 -8.47 0.76
C LEU A 83 -11.18 -9.24 2.06
N ARG A 84 -11.64 -10.50 2.13
CA ARG A 84 -11.38 -11.37 3.29
C ARG A 84 -9.89 -11.67 3.44
N LEU A 85 -9.17 -11.86 2.34
CA LEU A 85 -7.72 -12.02 2.37
C LEU A 85 -7.03 -10.78 2.96
N LEU A 86 -7.43 -9.57 2.55
CA LEU A 86 -6.87 -8.32 3.09
C LEU A 86 -7.11 -8.20 4.60
N ASP A 87 -8.29 -8.57 5.09
CA ASP A 87 -8.57 -8.59 6.54
C ASP A 87 -7.64 -9.57 7.30
N LEU A 88 -7.40 -10.77 6.75
CA LEU A 88 -6.49 -11.74 7.34
C LEU A 88 -5.05 -11.22 7.38
N LEU A 89 -4.55 -10.65 6.28
CA LEU A 89 -3.20 -10.09 6.21
C LEU A 89 -3.03 -8.92 7.19
N ARG A 90 -4.02 -8.02 7.24
CA ARG A 90 -4.04 -6.89 8.18
C ARG A 90 -4.02 -7.34 9.64
N SER A 91 -4.78 -8.39 9.98
CA SER A 91 -4.81 -8.93 11.35
C SER A 91 -3.46 -9.45 11.85
N ARG A 92 -2.52 -9.71 10.94
CA ARG A 92 -1.16 -10.20 11.22
C ARG A 92 -0.06 -9.19 10.88
N ASP A 93 -0.41 -7.94 10.54
CA ASP A 93 0.50 -6.90 10.03
C ASP A 93 1.38 -7.37 8.84
N VAL A 94 0.80 -8.20 7.98
CA VAL A 94 1.48 -8.75 6.81
C VAL A 94 1.17 -7.92 5.58
N ARG A 95 2.23 -7.58 4.83
CA ARG A 95 2.12 -7.03 3.48
C ARG A 95 2.45 -8.10 2.45
N ALA A 96 1.89 -7.94 1.26
CA ALA A 96 1.96 -8.89 0.15
C ALA A 96 1.94 -8.11 -1.17
N THR A 97 2.16 -8.81 -2.28
CA THR A 97 2.09 -8.22 -3.62
C THR A 97 0.92 -8.82 -4.39
N PHE A 98 0.07 -8.00 -4.97
CA PHE A 98 -1.10 -8.42 -5.74
C PHE A 98 -0.87 -8.10 -7.22
N PHE A 99 -0.76 -9.14 -8.06
CA PHE A 99 -0.70 -8.98 -9.50
C PHE A 99 -2.13 -8.98 -10.05
N VAL A 100 -2.65 -7.78 -10.34
CA VAL A 100 -4.06 -7.60 -10.68
C VAL A 100 -4.31 -7.67 -12.18
N VAL A 101 -5.42 -8.30 -12.56
CA VAL A 101 -5.90 -8.34 -13.95
C VAL A 101 -6.79 -7.13 -14.22
N GLY A 102 -6.51 -6.40 -15.30
CA GLY A 102 -7.17 -5.12 -15.59
C GLY A 102 -8.69 -5.22 -15.71
N GLN A 103 -9.22 -6.27 -16.35
CA GLN A 103 -10.66 -6.54 -16.41
C GLN A 103 -11.29 -6.73 -15.02
N MET A 104 -10.58 -7.38 -14.09
CA MET A 104 -11.06 -7.58 -12.73
C MET A 104 -11.07 -6.28 -11.94
N VAL A 105 -10.08 -5.41 -12.16
CA VAL A 105 -10.07 -4.04 -11.61
C VAL A 105 -11.25 -3.22 -12.16
N ALA A 106 -11.61 -3.40 -13.43
CA ALA A 106 -12.70 -2.68 -14.09
C ALA A 106 -14.11 -3.18 -13.71
N ALA A 107 -14.22 -4.37 -13.12
CA ALA A 107 -15.49 -4.91 -12.66
C ALA A 107 -16.09 -4.07 -11.51
N ASP A 108 -17.40 -4.18 -11.31
CA ASP A 108 -18.21 -3.36 -10.39
C ASP A 108 -17.57 -3.15 -9.00
N LYS A 109 -17.10 -4.25 -8.37
CA LYS A 109 -16.44 -4.21 -7.05
C LYS A 109 -14.92 -4.11 -7.12
N GLY A 110 -14.34 -4.35 -8.30
CA GLY A 110 -12.90 -4.46 -8.51
C GLY A 110 -12.16 -3.21 -8.06
N GLY A 111 -12.58 -2.05 -8.56
CA GLY A 111 -11.90 -0.79 -8.25
C GLY A 111 -11.95 -0.40 -6.77
N HIS A 112 -12.99 -0.80 -6.03
CA HIS A 112 -13.03 -0.62 -4.57
C HIS A 112 -11.97 -1.48 -3.89
N THR A 113 -11.93 -2.77 -4.23
CA THR A 113 -10.94 -3.70 -3.69
C THR A 113 -9.51 -3.27 -4.04
N THR A 114 -9.24 -2.84 -5.26
CA THR A 114 -7.91 -2.33 -5.67
C THR A 114 -7.46 -1.12 -4.85
N ARG A 115 -8.37 -0.17 -4.57
CA ARG A 115 -8.06 0.94 -3.65
C ARG A 115 -7.75 0.44 -2.25
N ARG A 116 -8.44 -0.61 -1.78
CA ARG A 116 -8.19 -1.20 -0.47
C ARG A 116 -6.83 -1.89 -0.38
N ILE A 117 -6.43 -2.62 -1.43
CA ILE A 117 -5.07 -3.22 -1.54
C ILE A 117 -4.01 -2.14 -1.33
N VAL A 118 -4.12 -1.01 -2.04
CA VAL A 118 -3.20 0.14 -1.86
C VAL A 118 -3.32 0.70 -0.45
N HIS A 119 -4.51 1.04 0.01
CA HIS A 119 -4.72 1.65 1.33
C HIS A 119 -4.08 0.86 2.47
N ASP A 120 -4.15 -0.47 2.44
CA ASP A 120 -3.63 -1.34 3.49
C ASP A 120 -2.10 -1.56 3.38
N GLY A 121 -1.44 -0.93 2.40
CA GLY A 121 0.01 -0.89 2.27
C GLY A 121 0.61 -2.01 1.43
N HIS A 122 -0.21 -2.80 0.73
CA HIS A 122 0.27 -3.85 -0.16
C HIS A 122 0.86 -3.28 -1.45
N GLU A 123 1.72 -4.05 -2.12
CA GLU A 123 2.21 -3.71 -3.45
C GLU A 123 1.19 -4.18 -4.51
N ILE A 124 0.99 -3.38 -5.56
CA ILE A 124 0.23 -3.78 -6.74
C ILE A 124 1.20 -3.96 -7.90
N GLY A 125 1.09 -5.12 -8.56
CA GLY A 125 1.73 -5.43 -9.83
C GLY A 125 0.71 -5.61 -10.94
N ASN A 126 1.19 -5.49 -12.18
CA ASN A 126 0.37 -5.65 -13.39
C ASN A 126 0.31 -7.13 -13.80
N HIS A 127 -0.89 -7.67 -14.03
CA HIS A 127 -1.08 -9.05 -14.52
C HIS A 127 -1.80 -9.10 -15.87
N SER A 128 -1.45 -8.18 -16.77
CA SER A 128 -2.12 -7.94 -18.06
C SER A 128 -3.56 -7.44 -17.91
N TRP A 129 -4.24 -7.23 -19.05
CA TRP A 129 -5.61 -6.74 -19.09
C TRP A 129 -6.61 -7.89 -18.97
N SER A 130 -6.41 -8.95 -19.73
CA SER A 130 -7.37 -10.06 -19.87
C SER A 130 -6.73 -11.44 -19.73
N HIS A 131 -5.53 -11.50 -19.15
CA HIS A 131 -4.81 -12.75 -18.86
C HIS A 131 -4.45 -13.65 -20.07
N PRO A 132 -4.08 -13.13 -21.27
CA PRO A 132 -3.52 -13.99 -22.31
C PRO A 132 -2.07 -14.37 -21.99
N ALA A 133 -1.59 -15.49 -22.54
CA ALA A 133 -0.16 -15.72 -22.64
C ALA A 133 0.47 -14.59 -23.47
N LEU A 134 1.45 -13.88 -22.89
CA LEU A 134 2.01 -12.69 -23.55
C LEU A 134 3.05 -13.04 -24.62
N ALA A 135 3.79 -14.13 -24.43
CA ALA A 135 4.74 -14.60 -25.42
C ALA A 135 4.04 -14.89 -26.75
N GLY A 136 4.60 -14.38 -27.85
CA GLY A 136 4.04 -14.51 -29.20
C GLY A 136 2.92 -13.52 -29.55
N LEU A 137 2.49 -12.65 -28.64
CA LEU A 137 1.61 -11.53 -28.98
C LEU A 137 2.36 -10.48 -29.81
N SER A 138 1.63 -9.75 -30.66
CA SER A 138 2.18 -8.59 -31.36
C SER A 138 2.50 -7.43 -30.39
N HIS A 139 3.34 -6.50 -30.83
CA HIS A 139 3.68 -5.31 -30.03
C HIS A 139 2.44 -4.53 -29.56
N GLU A 140 1.46 -4.29 -30.44
CA GLU A 140 0.26 -3.53 -30.07
C GLU A 140 -0.64 -4.30 -29.10
N GLU A 141 -0.71 -5.62 -29.19
CA GLU A 141 -1.41 -6.45 -28.22
C GLU A 141 -0.73 -6.43 -26.85
N LEU A 142 0.59 -6.59 -26.80
CA LEU A 142 1.38 -6.49 -25.56
C LEU A 142 1.18 -5.13 -24.88
N LYS A 143 1.33 -4.05 -25.65
CA LYS A 143 1.14 -2.68 -25.19
C LYS A 143 -0.29 -2.47 -24.69
N HIS A 144 -1.30 -2.98 -25.40
CA HIS A 144 -2.69 -2.93 -24.93
C HIS A 144 -2.84 -3.63 -23.57
N GLN A 145 -2.34 -4.86 -23.46
CA GLN A 145 -2.43 -5.66 -22.23
C GLN A 145 -1.80 -4.97 -21.02
N LEU A 146 -0.63 -4.35 -21.18
CA LEU A 146 0.07 -3.72 -20.06
C LEU A 146 -0.45 -2.32 -19.76
N LYS A 147 -0.62 -1.49 -20.79
CA LYS A 147 -0.95 -0.07 -20.63
C LYS A 147 -2.39 0.15 -20.18
N HIS A 148 -3.33 -0.70 -20.62
CA HIS A 148 -4.73 -0.56 -20.21
C HIS A 148 -4.88 -0.83 -18.71
N THR A 149 -4.25 -1.89 -18.20
CA THR A 149 -4.22 -2.22 -16.77
C THR A 149 -3.53 -1.14 -15.95
N GLU A 150 -2.38 -0.62 -16.41
CA GLU A 150 -1.70 0.50 -15.76
C GLU A 150 -2.58 1.75 -15.67
N ASN A 151 -3.28 2.10 -16.76
CA ASN A 151 -4.11 3.28 -16.79
C ASN A 151 -5.29 3.20 -15.82
N ILE A 152 -6.00 2.07 -15.75
CA ILE A 152 -7.14 1.94 -14.83
C ILE A 152 -6.67 1.94 -13.37
N VAL A 153 -5.60 1.21 -13.04
CA VAL A 153 -5.07 1.15 -11.66
C VAL A 153 -4.58 2.53 -11.23
N ARG A 154 -3.83 3.23 -12.08
CA ARG A 154 -3.32 4.58 -11.79
C ARG A 154 -4.44 5.59 -11.66
N LYS A 155 -5.49 5.50 -12.48
CA LYS A 155 -6.68 6.36 -12.37
C LYS A 155 -7.40 6.17 -11.03
N LEU A 156 -7.50 4.93 -10.54
CA LEU A 156 -8.25 4.61 -9.32
C LEU A 156 -7.48 4.87 -8.03
N THR A 157 -6.15 4.73 -8.07
CA THR A 157 -5.32 4.69 -6.85
C THR A 157 -4.22 5.76 -6.81
N GLY A 158 -3.90 6.39 -7.94
CA GLY A 158 -2.75 7.28 -8.08
C GLY A 158 -1.40 6.55 -8.13
N VAL A 159 -1.39 5.23 -7.94
CA VAL A 159 -0.17 4.41 -7.94
C VAL A 159 0.25 4.09 -9.37
N ARG A 160 1.57 4.19 -9.62
CA ARG A 160 2.21 3.63 -10.81
C ARG A 160 2.81 2.27 -10.47
N MET A 161 2.42 1.22 -11.19
CA MET A 161 3.01 -0.11 -10.98
C MET A 161 4.46 -0.14 -11.47
N ARG A 162 5.28 -0.95 -10.80
CA ARG A 162 6.71 -1.11 -11.12
C ARG A 162 7.11 -2.55 -11.41
N VAL A 163 6.23 -3.47 -11.04
CA VAL A 163 6.36 -4.90 -11.25
C VAL A 163 5.17 -5.40 -12.04
N MET A 164 5.39 -6.44 -12.83
CA MET A 164 4.37 -7.16 -13.54
C MET A 164 4.68 -8.65 -13.49
N ARG A 165 3.67 -9.48 -13.64
CA ARG A 165 3.84 -10.92 -13.82
C ARG A 165 3.20 -11.30 -15.14
N PRO A 166 3.94 -11.94 -16.06
CA PRO A 166 3.34 -12.48 -17.27
C PRO A 166 2.39 -13.63 -16.89
N PRO A 167 1.12 -13.62 -17.35
CA PRO A 167 0.24 -14.78 -17.26
C PRO A 167 0.94 -16.08 -17.68
N TYR A 168 0.73 -17.15 -16.91
CA TYR A 168 1.36 -18.46 -17.10
C TYR A 168 2.90 -18.47 -17.01
N GLY A 169 3.53 -17.36 -16.63
CA GLY A 169 4.97 -17.17 -16.76
C GLY A 169 5.46 -17.05 -18.21
N ALA A 170 4.55 -16.89 -19.18
CA ALA A 170 4.86 -16.85 -20.60
C ALA A 170 5.51 -15.51 -20.98
N THR A 171 6.83 -15.51 -21.18
CA THR A 171 7.61 -14.33 -21.56
C THR A 171 8.66 -14.64 -22.62
N ASP A 172 8.99 -13.64 -23.41
CA ASP A 172 10.01 -13.69 -24.47
C ASP A 172 10.72 -12.32 -24.60
N HIS A 173 11.50 -12.15 -25.66
CA HIS A 173 12.24 -10.92 -25.92
C HIS A 173 11.34 -9.70 -26.22
N GLU A 174 10.17 -9.91 -26.83
CA GLU A 174 9.21 -8.82 -27.10
C GLU A 174 8.52 -8.40 -25.81
N VAL A 175 8.13 -9.36 -24.96
CA VAL A 175 7.62 -9.05 -23.61
C VAL A 175 8.67 -8.30 -22.78
N ALA A 176 9.94 -8.71 -22.85
CA ALA A 176 11.04 -7.99 -22.19
C ALA A 176 11.25 -6.57 -22.73
N ALA A 177 11.08 -6.35 -24.04
CA ALA A 177 11.16 -5.04 -24.65
C ALA A 177 9.98 -4.15 -24.20
N GLU A 178 8.75 -4.66 -24.22
CA GLU A 178 7.57 -3.87 -23.85
C GLU A 178 7.56 -3.54 -22.35
N THR A 179 7.85 -4.51 -21.50
CA THR A 179 7.96 -4.27 -20.05
C THR A 179 9.07 -3.27 -19.71
N ARG A 180 10.16 -3.22 -20.49
CA ARG A 180 11.18 -2.16 -20.38
C ARG A 180 10.60 -0.78 -20.71
N ARG A 181 9.81 -0.65 -21.79
CA ARG A 181 9.20 0.62 -22.21
C ARG A 181 8.21 1.14 -21.18
N GLU A 182 7.40 0.26 -20.61
CA GLU A 182 6.39 0.62 -19.61
C GLU A 182 6.98 0.84 -18.19
N GLY A 183 8.25 0.45 -17.99
CA GLY A 183 8.96 0.61 -16.72
C GLY A 183 8.59 -0.46 -15.68
N LEU A 184 8.30 -1.68 -16.16
CA LEU A 184 7.87 -2.83 -15.38
C LEU A 184 8.97 -3.90 -15.36
N ALA A 185 9.31 -4.39 -14.18
CA ALA A 185 10.10 -5.62 -14.03
C ALA A 185 9.19 -6.85 -14.08
N GLN A 186 9.66 -7.96 -14.63
CA GLN A 186 8.91 -9.21 -14.71
C GLN A 186 9.22 -10.08 -13.49
N ILE A 187 8.20 -10.39 -12.71
CA ILE A 187 8.31 -11.14 -11.47
C ILE A 187 7.61 -12.48 -11.66
N LEU A 188 8.39 -13.55 -11.68
CA LEU A 188 7.93 -14.93 -11.64
C LEU A 188 7.94 -15.42 -10.19
N TRP A 189 8.21 -16.70 -9.99
CA TRP A 189 8.22 -17.33 -8.68
C TRP A 189 9.20 -18.51 -8.69
N ASN A 190 9.67 -18.89 -7.51
CA ASN A 190 10.43 -20.13 -7.29
C ASN A 190 9.64 -21.15 -6.45
N VAL A 191 8.50 -20.74 -5.88
CA VAL A 191 7.59 -21.62 -5.14
C VAL A 191 6.20 -21.53 -5.75
N ASP A 192 5.79 -22.57 -6.47
CA ASP A 192 4.41 -22.74 -6.94
C ASP A 192 3.62 -23.58 -5.94
N THR A 193 2.55 -23.02 -5.39
CA THR A 193 1.69 -23.74 -4.44
C THR A 193 0.71 -24.70 -5.12
N LEU A 194 0.55 -24.57 -6.44
CA LEU A 194 -0.43 -25.30 -7.26
C LEU A 194 -1.85 -25.19 -6.68
N ASP A 195 -2.15 -24.05 -6.05
CA ASP A 195 -3.46 -23.75 -5.48
C ASP A 195 -4.54 -23.61 -6.57
N TRP A 196 -4.14 -23.12 -7.75
CA TRP A 196 -4.92 -23.09 -8.99
C TRP A 196 -5.38 -24.48 -9.45
N ARG A 197 -4.63 -25.54 -9.10
CA ARG A 197 -4.92 -26.93 -9.49
C ARG A 197 -5.62 -27.71 -8.36
N ASP A 198 -5.01 -27.75 -7.18
CA ASP A 198 -5.40 -28.73 -6.16
C ASP A 198 -6.58 -28.27 -5.29
N ARG A 199 -6.77 -26.95 -5.11
CA ARG A 199 -7.89 -26.37 -4.35
C ARG A 199 -8.02 -26.84 -2.89
N VAL A 200 -6.96 -27.35 -2.27
CA VAL A 200 -6.97 -27.83 -0.87
C VAL A 200 -6.11 -26.94 0.03
N ALA A 201 -6.72 -26.26 1.00
CA ALA A 201 -6.04 -25.26 1.84
C ALA A 201 -4.81 -25.80 2.59
N THR A 202 -4.89 -27.02 3.15
CA THR A 202 -3.77 -27.64 3.86
C THR A 202 -2.60 -27.96 2.95
N THR A 203 -2.86 -28.39 1.71
CA THR A 203 -1.85 -28.62 0.69
C THR A 203 -1.18 -27.32 0.26
N VAL A 204 -1.96 -26.26 0.05
CA VAL A 204 -1.45 -24.91 -0.28
C VAL A 204 -0.53 -24.40 0.83
N ALA A 205 -0.98 -24.43 2.09
CA ALA A 205 -0.18 -24.01 3.24
C ALA A 205 1.09 -24.87 3.41
N LYS A 206 1.00 -26.18 3.13
CA LYS A 206 2.15 -27.07 3.18
C LYS A 206 3.24 -26.62 2.20
N ARG A 207 2.89 -26.44 0.93
CA ARG A 207 3.81 -26.06 -0.16
C ARG A 207 4.35 -24.65 0.00
N ALA A 208 3.51 -23.67 0.35
CA ALA A 208 3.99 -22.33 0.65
C ALA A 208 5.03 -22.33 1.77
N GLY A 209 4.86 -23.22 2.76
CA GLY A 209 5.83 -23.41 3.85
C GLY A 209 7.15 -24.08 3.46
N GLU A 210 7.34 -24.49 2.20
CA GLU A 210 8.62 -24.98 1.64
C GLU A 210 9.50 -23.82 1.15
N ALA A 211 9.01 -22.58 1.21
CA ALA A 211 9.76 -21.37 0.90
C ALA A 211 11.09 -21.28 1.67
N LYS A 212 12.09 -20.74 0.98
CA LYS A 212 13.43 -20.44 1.49
C LYS A 212 13.56 -18.91 1.66
N PRO A 213 14.57 -18.42 2.40
CA PRO A 213 14.86 -16.99 2.43
C PRO A 213 15.09 -16.48 1.01
N GLY A 214 14.40 -15.42 0.61
CA GLY A 214 14.45 -14.90 -0.75
C GLY A 214 13.33 -15.39 -1.67
N SER A 215 12.51 -16.36 -1.25
CA SER A 215 11.45 -16.91 -2.11
C SER A 215 10.34 -15.92 -2.43
N ILE A 216 9.83 -16.05 -3.66
CA ILE A 216 8.59 -15.45 -4.15
C ILE A 216 7.58 -16.59 -4.34
N VAL A 217 6.49 -16.53 -3.59
CA VAL A 217 5.47 -17.59 -3.53
C VAL A 217 4.27 -17.23 -4.40
N LEU A 218 3.95 -18.07 -5.39
CA LEU A 218 2.77 -17.94 -6.23
C LEU A 218 1.52 -18.52 -5.55
N LEU A 219 0.50 -17.67 -5.41
CA LEU A 219 -0.84 -17.95 -4.92
C LEU A 219 -1.85 -17.18 -5.80
N HIS A 220 -3.13 -17.51 -5.68
CA HIS A 220 -4.23 -16.84 -6.40
C HIS A 220 -5.35 -16.49 -5.41
N ASP A 221 -5.69 -15.21 -5.30
CA ASP A 221 -6.67 -14.73 -4.31
C ASP A 221 -8.14 -14.90 -4.75
N ILE A 222 -8.35 -15.43 -5.95
CA ILE A 222 -9.67 -15.76 -6.52
C ILE A 222 -10.21 -17.11 -6.02
N HIS A 223 -9.55 -17.76 -5.06
CA HIS A 223 -9.96 -19.07 -4.55
C HIS A 223 -10.11 -19.11 -3.04
N ARG A 224 -11.27 -19.59 -2.58
CA ARG A 224 -11.57 -19.77 -1.15
C ARG A 224 -10.50 -20.61 -0.44
N SER A 225 -10.02 -21.68 -1.06
CA SER A 225 -9.02 -22.58 -0.47
C SER A 225 -7.66 -21.91 -0.28
N THR A 226 -7.26 -21.00 -1.17
CA THR A 226 -6.04 -20.19 -0.99
C THR A 226 -6.20 -19.24 0.19
N VAL A 227 -7.33 -18.54 0.28
CA VAL A 227 -7.59 -17.61 1.40
C VAL A 227 -7.68 -18.36 2.74
N ASP A 228 -8.30 -19.55 2.76
CA ASP A 228 -8.35 -20.43 3.93
C ASP A 228 -6.97 -20.96 4.36
N ALA A 229 -6.01 -21.06 3.43
CA ALA A 229 -4.65 -21.51 3.73
C ALA A 229 -3.79 -20.44 4.43
N VAL A 230 -4.14 -19.15 4.29
CA VAL A 230 -3.31 -18.03 4.73
C VAL A 230 -2.96 -18.08 6.22
N PRO A 231 -3.91 -18.28 7.16
CA PRO A 231 -3.56 -18.34 8.58
C PRO A 231 -2.48 -19.38 8.90
N ALA A 232 -2.65 -20.62 8.42
CA ALA A 232 -1.71 -21.71 8.64
C ALA A 232 -0.36 -21.47 7.94
N MET A 233 -0.37 -20.86 6.75
CA MET A 233 0.85 -20.46 6.03
C MET A 233 1.64 -19.40 6.81
N LEU A 234 0.96 -18.37 7.32
CA LEU A 234 1.58 -17.31 8.11
C LEU A 234 2.15 -17.86 9.42
N ASP A 235 1.43 -18.74 10.12
CA ASP A 235 1.91 -19.39 11.34
C ASP A 235 3.16 -20.24 11.07
N LYS A 236 3.15 -21.04 10.00
CA LYS A 236 4.26 -21.92 9.65
C LYS A 236 5.53 -21.15 9.25
N LEU A 237 5.39 -20.09 8.44
CA LEU A 237 6.53 -19.27 8.02
C LEU A 237 7.00 -18.35 9.17
N GLY A 238 6.07 -17.74 9.92
CA GLY A 238 6.39 -16.94 11.10
C GLY A 238 7.14 -17.75 12.16
N GLY A 239 6.70 -18.98 12.45
CA GLY A 239 7.40 -19.89 13.38
C GLY A 239 8.81 -20.29 12.93
N LYS A 240 9.13 -20.14 11.63
CA LYS A 240 10.49 -20.32 11.08
C LYS A 240 11.33 -19.04 11.07
N GLY A 241 10.78 -17.93 11.57
CA GLY A 241 11.43 -16.62 11.66
C GLY A 241 11.39 -15.82 10.35
N TYR A 242 10.43 -16.09 9.46
CA TYR A 242 10.33 -15.31 8.22
C TYR A 242 9.73 -13.92 8.45
N THR A 243 10.26 -12.95 7.71
CA THR A 243 9.71 -11.60 7.56
C THR A 243 8.93 -11.54 6.25
N PHE A 244 7.66 -11.16 6.32
CA PHE A 244 6.82 -11.00 5.13
C PHE A 244 7.01 -9.62 4.52
N VAL A 245 7.36 -9.60 3.23
CA VAL A 245 7.69 -8.38 2.49
C VAL A 245 6.93 -8.33 1.17
N THR A 246 6.77 -7.14 0.62
CA THR A 246 6.40 -6.97 -0.79
C THR A 246 7.57 -7.37 -1.71
N VAL A 247 7.33 -7.55 -3.01
CA VAL A 247 8.40 -7.89 -3.96
C VAL A 247 9.44 -6.79 -4.04
N SER A 248 9.03 -5.52 -4.11
CA SER A 248 9.98 -4.40 -4.11
C SER A 248 10.81 -4.32 -2.81
N GLU A 249 10.19 -4.59 -1.65
CA GLU A 249 10.90 -4.63 -0.37
C GLU A 249 11.88 -5.82 -0.30
N LEU A 250 11.53 -6.98 -0.88
CA LEU A 250 12.42 -8.14 -0.95
C LEU A 250 13.76 -7.76 -1.56
N TYR A 251 13.75 -7.09 -2.72
CA TYR A 251 14.97 -6.66 -3.41
C TYR A 251 15.64 -5.42 -2.81
N GLY A 252 15.00 -4.73 -1.86
CA GLY A 252 15.48 -3.49 -1.24
C GLY A 252 15.56 -2.28 -2.19
N LYS A 253 15.15 -2.48 -3.45
CA LYS A 253 15.05 -1.48 -4.52
C LYS A 253 14.05 -1.97 -5.54
N THR A 254 13.50 -1.05 -6.33
CA THR A 254 12.66 -1.42 -7.47
C THR A 254 13.46 -2.31 -8.43
N PRO A 255 12.98 -3.54 -8.75
CA PRO A 255 13.65 -4.40 -9.73
C PRO A 255 13.73 -3.73 -11.11
N ALA A 256 14.72 -4.09 -11.92
CA ALA A 256 15.01 -3.39 -13.16
C ALA A 256 13.98 -3.71 -14.26
N PRO A 257 13.44 -2.70 -14.99
CA PRO A 257 12.48 -2.93 -16.06
C PRO A 257 13.01 -3.84 -17.19
N GLY A 258 12.12 -4.68 -17.74
CA GLY A 258 12.46 -5.63 -18.80
C GLY A 258 13.47 -6.71 -18.40
N ARG A 259 13.60 -6.99 -17.10
CA ARG A 259 14.34 -8.12 -16.55
C ARG A 259 13.39 -9.05 -15.82
N THR A 260 13.77 -10.32 -15.77
CA THR A 260 12.99 -11.39 -15.13
C THR A 260 13.63 -11.78 -13.81
N TYR A 261 12.79 -11.98 -12.80
CA TYR A 261 13.17 -12.31 -11.43
C TYR A 261 12.28 -13.44 -10.90
N THR A 262 12.86 -14.47 -10.29
CA THR A 262 12.15 -15.64 -9.73
C THR A 262 12.25 -15.71 -8.21
N GLU A 263 13.35 -15.22 -7.65
CA GLU A 263 13.69 -15.15 -6.23
C GLU A 263 14.79 -14.11 -6.01
N ARG A 264 15.13 -13.83 -4.76
CA ARG A 264 16.25 -12.95 -4.38
C ARG A 264 17.51 -13.71 -4.02
#